data_AF-A0A7C0Z6Q7-F1
#
_entry.id   AF-A0A7C0Z6Q7-F1
#
_cell.length_a   1.000
_cell.length_b   1.000
_cell.length_c   1.000
_cell.angle_alpha   90.00
_cell.angle_beta   90.00
_cell.angle_gamma   90.00
#
_symmetry.space_group_name_H-M   'P 1'
#
loop_
_entity.id
_entity.type
_entity.pdbx_description
1 polymer ?
#
loop_
_entity_poly.entity_id
_entity_poly.type
_entity_poly.pdbx_seq_one_letter_code
_entity_poly.pdbx_strand_id
1 'polypeptide(L)'
;MPKDLGVTVDPETKSKKHRIEFSLKGYVKATNVYVVGDFSCWFPGAYPMKLEGETWRLTLPFYPGEYLYAFMIEGYKWISDPKNPLKTRNAYGRECSVLQVSKSLLDAKCFGGDGKIVLEGLYHDQTPVFLDVDDKLAHIKFRAKRNDITRATLIIADRKGGTKKKEKMQKFWQNKFFEYYEATIAVPKRRGAQYFF
;
A
#
# COMPACT_ATOMS: atom_id res chain seq x y z
N MET A 1 9.63 15.99 -7.05
CA MET A 1 8.80 15.58 -5.91
C MET A 1 7.50 15.03 -6.47
N PRO A 2 7.10 13.82 -6.07
CA PRO A 2 5.88 13.20 -6.53
C PRO A 2 4.66 13.97 -6.01
N LYS A 3 3.59 13.98 -6.79
CA LYS A 3 2.34 14.68 -6.47
C LYS A 3 1.24 13.67 -6.21
N ASP A 4 0.55 13.80 -5.08
CA ASP A 4 -0.67 13.04 -4.81
C ASP A 4 -1.85 13.67 -5.57
N LEU A 5 -2.49 12.87 -6.43
CA LEU A 5 -3.63 13.26 -7.25
C LEU A 5 -4.97 12.80 -6.64
N GLY A 6 -4.95 12.24 -5.43
CA GLY A 6 -6.13 11.77 -4.72
C GLY A 6 -6.34 10.26 -4.77
N VAL A 7 -7.39 9.82 -4.09
CA VAL A 7 -7.70 8.39 -3.90
C VAL A 7 -8.62 7.88 -5.00
N THR A 8 -8.30 6.71 -5.54
CA THR A 8 -9.17 5.92 -6.41
C THR A 8 -9.57 4.62 -5.75
N VAL A 9 -10.79 4.18 -6.05
CA VAL A 9 -11.33 2.90 -5.60
C VAL A 9 -11.44 1.96 -6.80
N ASP A 10 -10.79 0.81 -6.71
CA ASP A 10 -10.97 -0.29 -7.64
C ASP A 10 -12.32 -0.98 -7.33
N PRO A 11 -13.27 -1.05 -8.26
CA PRO A 11 -14.58 -1.65 -8.00
C PRO A 11 -14.53 -3.18 -7.81
N GLU A 12 -13.56 -3.86 -8.42
CA GLU A 12 -13.44 -5.31 -8.35
C GLU A 12 -12.84 -5.73 -7.02
N THR A 13 -11.68 -5.16 -6.69
CA THR A 13 -10.97 -5.53 -5.46
C THR A 13 -11.40 -4.71 -4.24
N LYS A 14 -12.17 -3.64 -4.44
CA LYS A 14 -12.51 -2.61 -3.43
C LYS A 14 -11.27 -1.90 -2.85
N SER A 15 -10.12 -2.06 -3.50
CA SER A 15 -8.87 -1.45 -3.07
C SER A 15 -8.94 0.07 -3.18
N LYS A 16 -8.54 0.79 -2.13
CA LYS A 16 -8.40 2.25 -2.13
C LYS A 16 -6.93 2.63 -2.17
N LYS A 17 -6.50 3.27 -3.25
CA LYS A 17 -5.10 3.67 -3.49
C LYS A 17 -5.00 5.13 -3.91
N HIS A 18 -3.93 5.79 -3.49
CA HIS A 18 -3.58 7.14 -3.91
C HIS A 18 -2.91 7.10 -5.28
N ARG A 19 -3.33 7.98 -6.20
CA ARG A 19 -2.68 8.15 -7.50
C ARG A 19 -1.51 9.11 -7.35
N ILE A 20 -0.29 8.60 -7.43
CA ILE A 20 0.93 9.39 -7.27
C ILE A 20 1.56 9.63 -8.64
N GLU A 21 1.68 10.89 -9.04
CA GLU A 21 2.43 11.30 -10.23
C GLU A 21 3.91 11.51 -9.89
N PHE A 22 4.78 10.79 -10.57
CA PHE A 22 6.21 11.04 -10.63
C PHE A 22 6.53 11.95 -11.81
N SER A 23 7.47 12.88 -11.61
CA SER A 23 7.94 13.74 -12.69
C SER A 23 9.46 14.00 -12.62
N LEU A 24 10.10 14.01 -13.78
CA LEU A 24 11.52 14.35 -13.96
C LEU A 24 11.69 15.30 -15.15
N LYS A 25 12.11 16.55 -14.89
CA LYS A 25 12.38 17.53 -15.94
C LYS A 25 13.76 17.30 -16.56
N GLY A 26 13.88 17.49 -17.87
CA GLY A 26 15.12 17.37 -18.63
C GLY A 26 15.28 15.99 -19.28
N TYR A 27 16.51 15.66 -19.69
CA TYR A 27 16.82 14.40 -20.38
C TYR A 27 15.97 14.17 -21.64
N VAL A 28 15.66 15.24 -22.38
CA VAL A 28 14.77 15.20 -23.56
C VAL A 28 15.35 14.40 -24.74
N LYS A 29 16.66 14.13 -24.72
CA LYS A 29 17.35 13.26 -25.69
C LYS A 29 17.41 11.80 -25.24
N ALA A 30 16.94 11.48 -24.02
CA ALA A 30 16.91 10.11 -23.55
C ALA A 30 15.81 9.34 -24.29
N THR A 31 16.09 8.08 -24.62
CA THR A 31 15.13 7.19 -25.27
C THR A 31 14.14 6.67 -24.23
N ASN A 32 14.62 6.27 -23.06
CA ASN A 32 13.79 5.72 -21.99
C ASN A 32 14.17 6.28 -20.62
N VAL A 33 13.15 6.60 -19.83
CA VAL A 33 13.27 6.91 -18.40
C VAL A 33 12.28 6.06 -17.64
N TYR A 34 12.73 5.43 -16.57
CA TYR A 34 11.92 4.59 -15.70
C TYR A 34 11.86 5.18 -14.30
N VAL A 35 10.74 5.00 -13.62
CA VAL A 35 10.70 5.08 -12.15
C VAL A 35 10.94 3.68 -11.60
N VAL A 36 11.86 3.56 -10.64
CA VAL A 36 12.18 2.29 -9.96
C VAL A 36 12.06 2.49 -8.45
N GLY A 37 11.70 1.44 -7.73
CA GLY A 37 11.50 1.52 -6.28
C GLY A 37 11.24 0.17 -5.64
N ASP A 38 10.91 0.19 -4.35
CA ASP A 38 10.53 -1.02 -3.59
C ASP A 38 9.35 -1.74 -4.26
N PHE A 39 8.41 -0.98 -4.79
CA PHE A 39 7.22 -1.45 -5.50
C PHE A 39 7.51 -2.10 -6.86
N SER A 40 8.72 -1.93 -7.39
CA SER A 40 9.16 -2.53 -8.65
C SER A 40 10.31 -3.52 -8.45
N CYS A 41 10.62 -3.89 -7.21
CA CYS A 41 11.83 -4.65 -6.86
C CYS A 41 13.10 -4.06 -7.49
N TRP A 42 13.15 -2.74 -7.66
CA TRP A 42 14.24 -2.02 -8.33
C TRP A 42 14.51 -2.42 -9.79
N PHE A 43 13.60 -3.16 -10.44
CA PHE A 43 13.76 -3.61 -11.82
C PHE A 43 13.54 -2.47 -12.83
N PRO A 44 14.55 -2.11 -13.64
CA PRO A 44 14.37 -1.18 -14.74
C PRO A 44 13.65 -1.86 -15.90
N GLY A 45 12.47 -1.34 -16.23
CA GLY A 45 11.58 -1.94 -17.23
C GLY A 45 10.13 -2.01 -16.77
N ALA A 46 9.90 -2.08 -15.45
CA ALA A 46 8.55 -2.21 -14.90
C ALA A 46 7.67 -0.98 -15.18
N TYR A 47 8.24 0.21 -15.09
CA TYR A 47 7.48 1.46 -15.11
C TYR A 47 8.14 2.53 -15.98
N PRO A 48 8.04 2.42 -17.33
CA PRO A 48 8.51 3.45 -18.25
C PRO A 48 7.67 4.73 -18.08
N MET A 49 8.35 5.88 -18.12
CA MET A 49 7.75 7.20 -18.08
C MET A 49 7.54 7.73 -19.49
N LYS A 50 6.55 8.61 -19.66
CA LYS A 50 6.26 9.29 -20.93
C LYS A 50 6.85 10.69 -20.92
N LEU A 51 7.55 11.07 -21.99
CA LEU A 51 8.01 12.44 -22.17
C LEU A 51 6.84 13.33 -22.63
N GLU A 52 6.60 14.41 -21.89
CA GLU A 52 5.58 15.42 -22.17
C GLU A 52 6.23 16.81 -22.12
N GLY A 53 6.43 17.41 -23.30
CA GLY A 53 7.27 18.60 -23.45
C GLY A 53 8.71 18.31 -23.03
N GLU A 54 9.17 18.92 -21.94
CA GLU A 54 10.50 18.70 -21.37
C GLU A 54 10.49 17.83 -20.10
N THR A 55 9.37 17.18 -19.77
CA THR A 55 9.19 16.48 -18.49
C THR A 55 8.72 15.05 -18.70
N TRP A 56 9.45 14.10 -18.14
CA TRP A 56 9.03 12.70 -18.03
C TRP A 56 7.98 12.58 -16.93
N ARG A 57 6.86 11.91 -17.20
CA ARG A 57 5.77 11.68 -16.23
C ARG A 57 5.30 10.24 -16.21
N LEU A 58 4.84 9.81 -15.04
CA LEU A 58 4.10 8.57 -14.85
C LEU A 58 3.23 8.68 -13.60
N THR A 59 2.01 8.15 -13.64
CA THR A 59 1.15 8.03 -12.45
C THR A 59 0.98 6.57 -12.06
N LEU A 60 1.22 6.24 -10.79
CA LEU A 60 1.05 4.89 -10.24
C LEU A 60 0.17 4.91 -8.98
N PRO A 61 -0.60 3.84 -8.71
CA PRO A 61 -1.43 3.74 -7.51
C PRO A 61 -0.64 3.17 -6.31
N PHE A 62 -0.78 3.79 -5.13
CA PHE A 62 -0.11 3.36 -3.89
C PHE A 62 -1.09 3.23 -2.73
N TYR A 63 -0.84 2.26 -1.85
CA TYR A 63 -1.44 2.29 -0.51
C TYR A 63 -0.76 3.37 0.34
N PRO A 64 -1.42 3.87 1.40
CA PRO A 64 -0.74 4.67 2.42
C PRO A 64 0.49 3.94 2.95
N GLY A 65 1.63 4.64 3.00
CA GLY A 65 2.92 4.03 3.32
C GLY A 65 4.12 4.88 2.94
N GLU A 66 5.30 4.36 3.23
CA GLU A 66 6.59 4.94 2.87
C GLU A 66 7.28 3.99 1.89
N TYR A 67 7.77 4.55 0.77
CA TYR A 67 8.40 3.81 -0.32
C TYR A 67 9.68 4.51 -0.75
N LEU A 68 10.71 3.74 -1.07
CA LEU A 68 11.90 4.27 -1.71
C LEU A 68 11.75 4.22 -3.23
N TYR A 69 12.23 5.27 -3.90
CA TYR A 69 12.24 5.33 -5.35
C TYR A 69 13.43 6.14 -5.91
N ALA A 70 13.70 5.93 -7.18
CA ALA A 70 14.65 6.68 -7.99
C ALA A 70 14.21 6.69 -9.46
N PHE A 71 14.92 7.44 -10.29
CA PHE A 71 14.80 7.40 -11.73
C PHE A 71 15.98 6.65 -12.35
N MET A 72 15.70 5.84 -13.36
CA MET A 72 16.72 5.20 -14.18
C MET A 72 16.60 5.66 -15.63
N ILE A 73 17.65 6.28 -16.13
CA ILE A 73 17.72 6.83 -17.48
C ILE A 73 18.57 5.90 -18.34
N GLU A 74 18.05 5.53 -19.52
CA GLU A 74 18.68 4.59 -20.46
C GLU A 74 19.04 3.22 -19.85
N GLY A 75 18.40 2.85 -18.74
CA GLY A 75 18.62 1.55 -18.07
C GLY A 75 19.91 1.43 -17.24
N TYR A 76 20.76 2.46 -17.19
CA TYR A 76 22.01 2.41 -16.40
C TYR A 76 22.23 3.64 -15.50
N LYS A 77 21.73 4.81 -15.88
CA LYS A 77 21.99 6.05 -15.13
C LYS A 77 20.98 6.22 -14.01
N TRP A 78 21.43 6.00 -12.79
CA TRP A 78 20.64 6.17 -11.56
C TRP A 78 20.61 7.61 -11.09
N ILE A 79 19.43 8.14 -10.79
CA ILE A 79 19.26 9.48 -10.22
C ILE A 79 18.15 9.49 -9.16
N SER A 80 18.45 9.98 -7.95
CA SER A 80 17.42 10.29 -6.95
C SER A 80 16.67 11.56 -7.37
N ASP A 81 15.36 11.66 -7.14
CA ASP A 81 14.52 12.80 -7.58
C ASP A 81 15.10 14.15 -7.11
N PRO A 82 15.66 14.99 -7.99
CA PRO A 82 16.36 16.21 -7.55
C PRO A 82 15.48 17.21 -6.79
N LYS A 83 14.16 17.11 -6.95
CA LYS A 83 13.17 17.99 -6.29
C LYS A 83 12.66 17.43 -4.97
N ASN A 84 12.99 16.19 -4.59
CA ASN A 84 12.55 15.60 -3.33
C ASN A 84 13.68 15.68 -2.29
N PRO A 85 13.57 16.51 -1.24
CA PRO A 85 14.61 16.65 -0.23
C PRO A 85 14.73 15.44 0.70
N LEU A 86 13.70 14.59 0.80
CA LEU A 86 13.74 13.39 1.64
C LEU A 86 14.51 12.29 0.91
N LYS A 87 15.73 12.03 1.40
CA LYS A 87 16.66 11.03 0.86
C LYS A 87 17.01 9.98 1.90
N THR A 88 17.31 8.79 1.42
CA THR A 88 17.95 7.73 2.22
C THR A 88 18.71 6.78 1.28
N ARG A 89 19.33 5.73 1.82
CA ARG A 89 19.92 4.66 1.00
C ARG A 89 19.02 3.43 1.03
N ASN A 90 18.88 2.77 -0.12
CA ASN A 90 18.25 1.45 -0.17
C ASN A 90 19.19 0.38 0.41
N ALA A 91 18.71 -0.87 0.45
CA ALA A 91 19.47 -2.02 0.97
C ALA A 91 20.80 -2.28 0.25
N TYR A 92 20.98 -1.78 -0.98
CA TYR A 92 22.22 -1.90 -1.76
C TYR A 92 23.14 -0.69 -1.61
N GLY A 93 22.84 0.23 -0.69
CA GLY A 93 23.62 1.44 -0.45
C GLY A 93 23.44 2.53 -1.50
N ARG A 94 22.53 2.42 -2.48
CA ARG A 94 22.26 3.50 -3.46
C ARG A 94 21.34 4.55 -2.86
N GLU A 95 21.65 5.83 -3.09
CA GLU A 95 20.80 6.94 -2.67
C GLU A 95 19.46 6.92 -3.42
N CYS A 96 18.38 6.99 -2.67
CA CYS A 96 17.00 6.98 -3.13
C CYS A 96 16.26 8.18 -2.54
N SER A 97 15.15 8.53 -3.17
CA SER A 97 14.18 9.48 -2.62
C SER A 97 13.11 8.73 -1.85
N VAL A 98 12.59 9.35 -0.80
CA VAL A 98 11.52 8.78 0.03
C VAL A 98 10.18 9.35 -0.45
N LEU A 99 9.25 8.48 -0.83
CA LEU A 99 7.86 8.80 -1.10
C LEU A 99 7.04 8.45 0.15
N GLN A 100 6.30 9.43 0.67
CA GLN A 100 5.33 9.24 1.76
C GLN A 100 3.92 9.47 1.23
N VAL A 101 3.08 8.44 1.28
CA VAL A 101 1.69 8.45 0.83
C VAL A 101 0.78 8.53 2.05
N SER A 102 -0.17 9.49 2.03
CA SER A 102 -1.00 9.88 3.19
C SER A 102 -0.19 10.36 4.39
N LYS A 103 0.64 11.40 4.21
CA LYS A 103 1.53 11.93 5.26
C LYS A 103 0.80 12.22 6.58
N SER A 104 -0.42 12.75 6.54
CA SER A 104 -1.24 12.97 7.75
C SER A 104 -1.48 11.68 8.55
N LEU A 105 -1.79 10.58 7.87
CA LEU A 105 -1.95 9.27 8.49
C LEU A 105 -0.62 8.73 9.02
N LEU A 106 0.48 8.91 8.29
CA LEU A 106 1.80 8.46 8.71
C LEU A 106 2.28 9.20 9.98
N ASP A 107 1.98 10.50 10.08
CA ASP A 107 2.36 11.36 11.19
C ASP A 107 1.44 11.20 12.42
N ALA A 108 0.27 10.57 12.27
CA ALA A 108 -0.68 10.38 13.36
C ALA A 108 -0.08 9.55 14.50
N LYS A 109 -0.14 10.08 15.72
CA LYS A 109 0.23 9.36 16.95
C LYS A 109 -1.01 8.72 17.54
N CYS A 110 -0.92 7.43 17.85
CA CYS A 110 -2.04 6.61 18.30
C CYS A 110 -1.68 5.85 19.56
N PHE A 111 -2.66 5.65 20.44
CA PHE A 111 -2.49 4.97 21.71
C PHE A 111 -3.65 4.01 21.97
N GLY A 112 -3.36 2.71 21.96
CA GLY A 112 -4.38 1.69 22.16
C GLY A 112 -5.03 1.82 23.53
N GLY A 113 -6.36 1.83 23.54
CA GLY A 113 -7.15 1.93 24.77
C GLY A 113 -7.49 3.36 25.21
N ASP A 114 -7.14 4.37 24.40
CA ASP A 114 -7.49 5.77 24.64
C ASP A 114 -8.95 6.13 24.24
N GLY A 115 -9.71 5.16 23.74
CA GLY A 115 -11.09 5.33 23.28
C GLY A 115 -11.22 5.96 21.89
N LYS A 116 -10.12 6.14 21.16
CA LYS A 116 -10.09 6.71 19.80
C LYS A 116 -9.46 5.71 18.83
N ILE A 117 -9.91 5.74 17.58
CA ILE A 117 -9.36 4.94 16.50
C ILE A 117 -9.21 5.83 15.28
N VAL A 118 -8.04 5.82 14.66
CA VAL A 118 -7.77 6.50 13.40
C VAL A 118 -8.35 5.65 12.26
N LEU A 119 -9.58 5.98 11.87
CA LEU A 119 -10.34 5.22 10.87
C LEU A 119 -9.61 5.08 9.52
N GLU A 120 -8.83 6.08 9.10
CA GLU A 120 -8.04 6.02 7.86
C GLU A 120 -6.91 4.94 7.93
N GLY A 121 -6.49 4.58 9.15
CA GLY A 121 -5.51 3.52 9.39
C GLY A 121 -6.08 2.11 9.25
N LEU A 122 -7.39 1.96 9.48
CA LEU A 122 -8.11 0.69 9.34
C LEU A 122 -8.24 0.33 7.86
N TYR A 123 -7.77 -0.84 7.47
CA TYR A 123 -7.78 -1.20 6.05
C TYR A 123 -7.85 -2.70 5.79
N HIS A 124 -8.68 -3.05 4.81
CA HIS A 124 -8.83 -4.37 4.21
C HIS A 124 -9.40 -4.19 2.80
N ASP A 125 -8.99 -5.03 1.85
CA ASP A 125 -9.57 -5.13 0.51
C ASP A 125 -9.59 -6.59 0.03
N GLN A 126 -10.07 -6.83 -1.19
CA GLN A 126 -10.21 -8.17 -1.77
C GLN A 126 -9.02 -8.54 -2.67
N THR A 127 -7.88 -7.87 -2.53
CA THR A 127 -6.65 -8.31 -3.19
C THR A 127 -6.07 -9.53 -2.47
N PRO A 128 -5.27 -10.39 -3.14
CA PRO A 128 -4.59 -11.53 -2.50
C PRO A 128 -3.70 -11.14 -1.31
N VAL A 129 -3.32 -9.87 -1.20
CA VAL A 129 -2.56 -9.36 -0.05
C VAL A 129 -3.41 -9.39 1.23
N PHE A 130 -4.71 -9.07 1.12
CA PHE A 130 -5.63 -8.95 2.26
C PHE A 130 -6.66 -10.06 2.37
N LEU A 131 -6.95 -10.74 1.27
CA LEU A 131 -7.88 -11.86 1.20
C LEU A 131 -7.31 -12.91 0.25
N ASP A 132 -6.79 -13.99 0.83
CA ASP A 132 -6.31 -15.16 0.09
C ASP A 132 -7.23 -16.34 0.40
N VAL A 133 -7.73 -17.02 -0.63
CA VAL A 133 -8.77 -18.05 -0.51
C VAL A 133 -8.41 -19.23 -1.39
N ASP A 134 -8.30 -20.41 -0.78
CA ASP A 134 -8.17 -21.69 -1.46
C ASP A 134 -9.47 -22.52 -1.36
N ASP A 135 -9.40 -23.83 -1.63
CA ASP A 135 -10.57 -24.71 -1.61
C ASP A 135 -11.11 -24.99 -0.18
N LYS A 136 -10.30 -24.74 0.85
CA LYS A 136 -10.56 -25.11 2.25
C LYS A 136 -10.49 -23.94 3.21
N LEU A 137 -9.60 -22.98 2.98
CA LEU A 137 -9.23 -21.93 3.90
C LEU A 137 -9.32 -20.55 3.24
N ALA A 138 -9.75 -19.58 4.05
CA ALA A 138 -9.64 -18.17 3.73
C ALA A 138 -8.73 -17.50 4.77
N HIS A 139 -7.64 -16.91 4.30
CA HIS A 139 -6.71 -16.09 5.07
C HIS A 139 -7.11 -14.63 4.92
N ILE A 140 -7.61 -14.04 6.01
CA ILE A 140 -8.15 -12.69 6.03
C ILE A 140 -7.20 -11.82 6.84
N LYS A 141 -6.67 -10.77 6.22
CA LYS A 141 -5.77 -9.82 6.86
C LYS A 141 -6.42 -8.47 7.03
N PHE A 142 -6.03 -7.76 8.08
CA PHE A 142 -6.53 -6.45 8.43
C PHE A 142 -5.36 -5.58 8.89
N ARG A 143 -5.31 -4.35 8.40
CA ARG A 143 -4.30 -3.36 8.80
C ARG A 143 -4.95 -2.35 9.73
N ALA A 144 -4.19 -1.94 10.75
CA ALA A 144 -4.51 -0.76 11.55
C ALA A 144 -3.28 0.15 11.66
N LYS A 145 -3.51 1.41 12.04
CA LYS A 145 -2.44 2.32 12.42
C LYS A 145 -1.70 1.74 13.63
N ARG A 146 -0.37 1.82 13.64
CA ARG A 146 0.45 1.22 14.68
C ARG A 146 0.11 1.81 16.05
N ASN A 147 -0.07 0.92 17.03
CA ASN A 147 -0.46 1.23 18.40
C ASN A 147 -1.86 1.85 18.54
N ASP A 148 -2.72 1.78 17.52
CA ASP A 148 -4.04 2.43 17.55
C ASP A 148 -5.14 1.54 18.15
N ILE A 149 -5.03 0.22 17.98
CA ILE A 149 -6.03 -0.73 18.46
C ILE A 149 -5.43 -1.69 19.48
N THR A 150 -6.23 -2.11 20.45
CA THR A 150 -5.83 -3.15 21.42
C THR A 150 -6.15 -4.56 20.95
N ARG A 151 -7.11 -4.70 20.00
CA ARG A 151 -7.50 -5.97 19.37
C ARG A 151 -8.24 -5.73 18.06
N ALA A 152 -8.18 -6.72 17.17
CA ALA A 152 -9.04 -6.87 16.01
C ALA A 152 -9.82 -8.19 16.10
N THR A 153 -11.08 -8.20 15.65
CA THR A 153 -11.95 -9.38 15.67
C THR A 153 -12.63 -9.52 14.32
N LEU A 154 -12.46 -10.66 13.66
CA LEU A 154 -13.22 -10.99 12.46
C LEU A 154 -14.61 -11.47 12.86
N ILE A 155 -15.65 -10.90 12.27
CA ILE A 155 -17.04 -11.30 12.48
C ILE A 155 -17.59 -11.84 11.17
N ILE A 156 -17.99 -13.11 11.18
CA ILE A 156 -18.46 -13.86 10.00
C ILE A 156 -19.96 -14.03 10.15
N ALA A 157 -20.71 -13.54 9.17
CA ALA A 157 -22.17 -13.68 9.11
C ALA A 157 -22.58 -14.59 7.96
N ASP A 158 -23.56 -15.46 8.22
CA ASP A 158 -24.33 -16.11 7.16
C ASP A 158 -25.06 -15.03 6.34
N ARG A 159 -25.22 -15.22 5.02
CA ARG A 159 -25.96 -14.32 4.13
C ARG A 159 -27.40 -14.06 4.59
N LYS A 160 -27.99 -14.99 5.35
CA LYS A 160 -29.32 -14.81 5.96
C LYS A 160 -29.32 -13.95 7.23
N GLY A 161 -28.16 -13.40 7.64
CA GLY A 161 -28.01 -12.46 8.75
C GLY A 161 -28.10 -13.06 10.16
N GLY A 162 -28.43 -14.37 10.29
CA GLY A 162 -28.74 -15.00 11.57
C GLY A 162 -27.53 -15.32 12.45
N THR A 163 -26.62 -16.18 11.98
CA THR A 163 -25.50 -16.66 12.81
C THR A 163 -24.25 -15.82 12.57
N LYS A 164 -23.71 -15.23 13.65
CA LYS A 164 -22.44 -14.49 13.64
C LYS A 164 -21.38 -15.28 14.42
N LYS A 165 -20.36 -15.78 13.74
CA LYS A 165 -19.15 -16.33 14.38
C LYS A 165 -18.15 -15.20 14.58
N LYS A 166 -17.47 -15.15 15.73
CA LYS A 166 -16.39 -14.20 16.00
C LYS A 166 -15.07 -14.96 16.11
N GLU A 167 -14.05 -14.45 15.43
CA GLU A 167 -12.69 -14.98 15.47
C GLU A 167 -11.73 -13.85 15.87
N LYS A 168 -10.92 -14.08 16.91
CA LYS A 168 -9.89 -13.11 17.29
C LYS A 168 -8.80 -13.11 16.22
N MET A 169 -8.45 -11.93 15.73
CA MET A 169 -7.32 -11.80 14.80
C MET A 169 -6.01 -11.69 15.58
N GLN A 170 -4.96 -12.35 15.07
CA GLN A 170 -3.62 -12.31 15.65
C GLN A 170 -2.75 -11.30 14.90
N LYS A 171 -1.99 -10.47 15.63
CA LYS A 171 -0.99 -9.61 15.00
C LYS A 171 0.16 -10.50 14.51
N PHE A 172 0.44 -10.46 13.20
CA PHE A 172 1.52 -11.27 12.61
C PHE A 172 2.70 -10.43 12.12
N TRP A 173 2.48 -9.13 11.82
CA TRP A 173 3.53 -8.25 11.32
C TRP A 173 3.28 -6.78 11.65
N GLN A 174 4.34 -5.97 11.64
CA GLN A 174 4.25 -4.52 11.79
C GLN A 174 5.44 -3.83 11.10
N ASN A 175 5.26 -2.57 10.71
CA ASN A 175 6.34 -1.68 10.31
C ASN A 175 6.35 -0.39 11.15
N LYS A 176 7.05 0.64 10.69
CA LYS A 176 7.11 1.95 11.36
C LYS A 176 5.73 2.58 11.58
N PHE A 177 4.78 2.35 10.68
CA PHE A 177 3.51 3.07 10.63
C PHE A 177 2.29 2.22 10.96
N PHE A 178 2.30 0.92 10.62
CA PHE A 178 1.12 0.06 10.65
C PHE A 178 1.39 -1.27 11.34
N GLU A 179 0.31 -1.85 11.87
CA GLU A 179 0.24 -3.22 12.37
C GLU A 179 -0.74 -4.03 11.53
N TYR A 180 -0.43 -5.31 11.34
CA TYR A 180 -1.18 -6.22 10.49
C TYR A 180 -1.61 -7.44 11.29
N TYR A 181 -2.89 -7.75 11.16
CA TYR A 181 -3.60 -8.78 11.88
C TYR A 181 -4.13 -9.79 10.88
N GLU A 182 -4.19 -11.06 11.28
CA GLU A 182 -4.73 -12.14 10.44
C GLU A 182 -5.67 -13.06 11.23
N ALA A 183 -6.62 -13.63 10.51
CA ALA A 183 -7.41 -14.77 10.96
C ALA A 183 -7.62 -15.73 9.78
N THR A 184 -7.56 -17.02 10.05
CA THR A 184 -7.84 -18.08 9.07
C THR A 184 -9.14 -18.77 9.42
N ILE A 185 -10.00 -18.94 8.42
CA ILE A 185 -11.31 -19.58 8.58
C ILE A 185 -11.49 -20.66 7.53
N ALA A 186 -12.31 -21.67 7.84
CA ALA A 186 -12.73 -22.62 6.82
C ALA A 186 -13.65 -21.95 5.80
N VAL A 187 -13.46 -22.23 4.51
CA VAL A 187 -14.31 -21.74 3.43
C VAL A 187 -15.71 -22.37 3.59
N PRO A 188 -16.79 -21.56 3.62
CA PRO A 188 -18.15 -22.07 3.77
C PRO A 188 -18.54 -23.01 2.61
N LYS A 189 -18.98 -24.23 2.92
CA LYS A 189 -19.37 -25.27 1.95
C LYS A 189 -20.59 -24.92 1.06
N ARG A 190 -21.38 -23.89 1.39
CA ARG A 190 -22.55 -23.43 0.62
C ARG A 190 -22.67 -21.90 0.68
N ARG A 191 -23.11 -21.29 -0.44
CA ARG A 191 -23.43 -19.85 -0.65
C ARG A 191 -22.60 -18.89 0.22
N GLY A 192 -21.49 -18.39 -0.32
CA GLY A 192 -20.41 -17.67 0.39
C GLY A 192 -20.81 -16.70 1.51
N ALA A 193 -19.96 -16.59 2.54
CA ALA A 193 -20.19 -15.77 3.73
C ALA A 193 -19.92 -14.27 3.51
N GLN A 194 -20.48 -13.45 4.41
CA GLN A 194 -20.07 -12.06 4.60
C GLN A 194 -19.22 -11.96 5.87
N TYR A 195 -18.28 -11.01 5.89
CA TYR A 195 -17.51 -10.74 7.09
C TYR A 195 -17.26 -9.24 7.27
N PHE A 196 -16.94 -8.87 8.51
CA PHE A 196 -16.59 -7.52 8.94
C PHE A 196 -15.60 -7.59 10.12
N PHE A 197 -15.06 -6.44 10.51
CA PHE A 197 -14.04 -6.29 11.56
C PHE A 197 -14.57 -5.47 12.74
#